data_AF-A0A562F7U9-F1
#
_entry.id   AF-A0A562F7U9-F1
#
_cell.length_a   1.000
_cell.length_b   1.000
_cell.length_c   1.000
_cell.angle_alpha   90.00
_cell.angle_beta   90.00
_cell.angle_gamma   90.00
#
_symmetry.space_group_name_H-M   'P 1'
#
loop_
_entity.id
_entity.type
_entity.pdbx_description
1 polymer ?
#
loop_
_entity_poly.entity_id
_entity_poly.type
_entity_poly.pdbx_seq_one_letter_code
_entity_poly.pdbx_strand_id
1 'polypeptide(L)' 'MRSLLSATVALFLVSTSITFAADHQVQMLNKGAKGAMVFEPDFIQVEVGDTVTFIPTDKSHDA' A
#
# COMPACT_ATOMS: atom_id res chain seq x y z
N MET A 1 -10.16 -33.54 30.05
CA MET A 1 -9.20 -33.61 28.92
C MET A 1 -9.81 -33.14 27.59
N ARG A 2 -11.05 -33.50 27.24
CA ARG A 2 -11.71 -33.06 25.98
C ARG A 2 -12.02 -31.56 25.93
N SER A 3 -12.39 -30.91 27.05
CA SER A 3 -12.67 -29.46 27.06
C SER A 3 -11.42 -28.57 26.99
N LEU A 4 -10.27 -29.06 27.46
CA LEU A 4 -8.97 -28.37 27.34
C LEU A 4 -8.49 -28.33 25.88
N LEU A 5 -8.89 -29.33 25.08
CA LEU A 5 -8.60 -29.40 23.64
C LEU A 5 -9.48 -28.42 22.84
N SER A 6 -10.72 -28.17 23.26
CA SER A 6 -11.59 -27.16 22.63
C SER A 6 -11.15 -25.72 22.92
N ALA A 7 -10.62 -25.45 24.11
CA ALA A 7 -10.15 -24.12 24.49
C ALA A 7 -8.88 -23.68 23.71
N THR A 8 -8.02 -24.63 23.33
CA THR A 8 -6.78 -24.37 22.58
C THR A 8 -7.04 -24.10 21.09
N VAL A 9 -8.07 -24.70 20.49
CA VAL A 9 -8.48 -24.42 19.10
C VAL A 9 -9.12 -23.04 18.96
N ALA A 10 -9.88 -22.60 19.96
CA ALA A 10 -10.50 -21.26 19.98
C ALA A 10 -9.48 -20.12 20.04
N LEU A 11 -8.34 -20.34 20.71
CA LEU A 11 -7.29 -19.32 20.84
C LEU A 11 -6.52 -19.09 19.52
N PHE A 12 -6.45 -20.09 18.64
CA PHE A 12 -5.78 -19.97 17.33
C PHE A 12 -6.60 -19.16 16.32
N LEU A 13 -7.92 -19.13 16.46
CA LEU A 13 -8.85 -18.40 15.58
C LEU A 13 -8.84 -16.88 15.78
N VAL A 14 -8.21 -16.38 16.86
CA VAL A 14 -8.07 -14.94 17.16
C VAL A 14 -6.65 -14.44 16.82
N SER A 15 -6.01 -15.05 15.82
CA SER A 15 -4.83 -14.43 15.21
C SER A 15 -5.30 -13.32 14.28
N THR A 16 -5.61 -12.15 14.84
CA THR A 16 -5.79 -10.91 14.08
C THR A 16 -4.48 -10.64 13.33
N SER A 17 -4.50 -10.85 12.02
CA SER A 17 -3.41 -10.43 11.14
C SER A 17 -3.23 -8.92 11.30
N ILE A 18 -2.10 -8.52 11.87
CA ILE A 18 -1.66 -7.12 11.86
C ILE A 18 -1.36 -6.79 10.40
N THR A 19 -2.28 -6.07 9.75
CA THR A 19 -2.04 -5.52 8.42
C THR A 19 -1.43 -4.13 8.58
N PHE A 20 -0.30 -3.90 7.92
CA PHE A 20 0.32 -2.57 7.85
C PHE A 20 -0.08 -1.95 6.51
N ALA A 21 -0.65 -0.75 6.58
CA ALA A 21 -0.85 0.07 5.38
C ALA A 21 0.51 0.39 4.75
N ALA A 22 0.63 0.20 3.44
CA ALA A 22 1.81 0.57 2.68
C ALA A 22 1.74 2.05 2.26
N ASP A 23 2.91 2.68 2.20
CA ASP A 23 3.08 4.03 1.66
C ASP A 23 3.69 3.96 0.26
N HIS A 24 2.91 4.35 -0.74
CA HIS A 24 3.33 4.38 -2.14
C HIS A 24 3.72 5.80 -2.54
N GLN A 25 4.73 5.94 -3.39
CA GLN A 25 5.15 7.23 -3.94
C GLN A 25 5.06 7.19 -5.46
N VAL A 26 4.46 8.24 -6.03
CA VAL A 26 4.35 8.43 -7.48
C VAL A 26 4.98 9.77 -7.84
N GLN A 27 6.02 9.74 -8.65
CA GLN A 27 6.72 10.94 -9.10
C GLN A 27 5.97 11.60 -10.26
N MET A 28 5.93 12.92 -10.28
CA MET A 28 5.39 13.72 -11.38
C MET A 28 6.55 14.42 -12.10
N LEU A 29 6.74 14.07 -13.36
CA LEU A 29 7.92 14.41 -14.14
C LEU A 29 7.54 15.09 -15.46
N ASN A 30 8.29 16.12 -15.85
CA ASN A 30 8.22 16.72 -17.17
C ASN A 30 8.71 15.74 -18.25
N LYS A 31 9.65 14.84 -17.92
CA LYS A 31 10.16 13.80 -18.81
C LYS A 31 10.51 12.52 -18.05
N GLY A 32 10.03 11.38 -18.54
CA GLY A 32 10.38 10.05 -18.05
C GLY A 32 10.47 9.00 -19.16
N ALA A 33 10.46 7.72 -18.78
CA ALA A 33 10.64 6.60 -19.69
C ALA A 33 9.54 6.52 -20.77
N LYS A 34 8.34 7.01 -20.46
CA LYS A 34 7.16 7.00 -21.34
C LYS A 34 6.93 8.29 -22.12
N GLY A 35 7.84 9.27 -22.03
CA GLY A 35 7.76 10.52 -22.79
C GLY A 35 7.69 11.75 -21.89
N ALA A 36 6.98 12.78 -22.35
CA ALA A 36 6.81 14.02 -21.60
C ALA A 36 5.54 14.00 -20.73
N MET A 37 5.58 14.71 -19.60
CA MET A 37 4.47 14.85 -18.63
C MET A 37 3.94 13.51 -18.12
N VAL A 38 4.73 12.81 -17.30
CA VAL A 38 4.45 11.43 -16.87
C VAL A 38 4.41 11.30 -15.35
N PHE A 39 3.63 10.31 -14.91
CA PHE A 39 3.72 9.76 -13.55
C PHE A 39 4.66 8.55 -13.56
N GLU A 40 5.52 8.39 -12.56
CA GLU A 40 6.35 7.20 -12.39
C GLU A 40 6.33 6.68 -10.94
N PRO A 41 5.88 5.44 -10.69
CA PRO A 41 5.26 4.51 -11.65
C PRO A 41 3.91 5.04 -12.18
N ASP A 42 3.54 4.67 -13.40
CA ASP A 42 2.26 5.06 -14.01
C ASP A 42 1.10 4.09 -13.73
N PHE A 43 1.39 3.01 -12.99
CA PHE A 43 0.42 2.08 -12.46
C PHE A 43 0.88 1.60 -11.09
N ILE A 44 -0.04 1.62 -10.12
CA ILE A 44 0.15 1.03 -8.81
C ILE A 44 -1.10 0.25 -8.44
N GLN A 45 -0.90 -0.91 -7.81
CA GLN A 45 -1.96 -1.65 -7.15
C GLN A 45 -1.81 -1.42 -5.64
N VAL A 46 -2.90 -1.05 -4.99
CA VAL A 46 -2.94 -0.71 -3.57
C VAL A 46 -3.99 -1.53 -2.85
N GLU A 47 -3.80 -1.74 -1.55
CA GLU A 47 -4.79 -2.37 -0.67
C GLU A 47 -5.55 -1.34 0.16
N VAL A 48 -6.64 -1.77 0.81
CA VAL A 48 -7.42 -0.87 1.68
C VAL A 48 -6.57 -0.49 2.89
N GLY A 49 -6.35 0.81 3.06
CA GLY A 49 -5.56 1.38 4.14
C GLY A 49 -4.25 2.02 3.67
N ASP A 50 -3.76 1.64 2.49
CA ASP A 50 -2.55 2.21 1.89
C ASP A 50 -2.69 3.70 1.60
N THR A 51 -1.55 4.39 1.53
CA THR A 51 -1.46 5.78 1.08
C THR A 51 -0.70 5.89 -0.23
N VAL A 52 -1.06 6.89 -1.05
CA VAL A 52 -0.34 7.22 -2.28
C VAL A 52 0.03 8.70 -2.22
N THR A 53 1.33 8.97 -2.20
CA THR A 53 1.85 10.34 -2.22
C THR A 53 2.32 10.68 -3.63
N PHE A 54 1.65 11.66 -4.26
CA PHE A 54 2.11 12.25 -5.51
C PHE A 54 3.19 13.28 -5.22
N ILE A 55 4.39 13.06 -5.73
CA ILE A 55 5.55 13.92 -5.48
C ILE A 55 5.77 14.78 -6.72
N PRO A 56 5.58 16.11 -6.64
CA PRO A 56 5.90 17.04 -7.73
C PRO A 56 7.43 17.18 -7.85
N THR A 57 8.07 16.13 -8.36
CA THR A 57 9.52 16.08 -8.57
C THR A 57 9.94 17.20 -9.53
N ASP A 58 9.15 17.42 -10.58
CA ASP A 58 9.25 18.60 -11.43
C ASP A 58 8.20 19.67 -11.08
N LYS A 59 8.54 20.94 -11.35
CA LYS A 59 7.65 22.07 -11.09
C LYS A 59 6.42 22.03 -12.02
N SER A 60 5.34 22.69 -11.57
CA SER A 60 4.09 22.87 -12.32
C SER A 60 3.17 21.65 -12.40
N HIS A 61 3.49 20.57 -11.68
CA HIS A 61 2.54 19.50 -11.36
C HIS A 61 1.80 19.81 -10.04
N ASP A 62 0.56 19.33 -9.92
CA ASP A 62 -0.29 19.50 -8.73
C ASP A 62 -0.28 18.22 -7.88
N ALA A 63 -0.32 18.36 -6.56
CA ALA A 63 -0.21 17.26 -5.59
C ALA A 63 -1.34 17.28 -4.57
#